data_AF-A0A960D4T9-F1
#
_entry.id   AF-A0A960D4T9-F1
#
_cell.length_a   1.000
_cell.length_b   1.000
_cell.length_c   1.000
_cell.angle_alpha   90.00
_cell.angle_beta   90.00
_cell.angle_gamma   90.00
#
_symmetry.space_group_name_H-M   'P 1'
#
loop_
_entity.id
_entity.type
_entity.pdbx_description
1 polymer ?
#
loop_
_entity_poly.entity_id
_entity_poly.type
_entity_poly.pdbx_seq_one_letter_code
_entity_poly.pdbx_strand_id
1 'polypeptide(L)' 'LAYEIAKHAEGIYAVVDVKAEPATVSELDRQLNLNESVLRTKVMRTDKH' A
#
# COMPACT_ATOMS: atom_id res chain seq x y z
N LEU A 1 8.70 13.29 -1.89
CA LEU A 1 7.23 13.35 -1.70
C LEU A 1 6.77 14.81 -1.82
N ALA A 2 5.52 15.10 -2.17
CA ALA A 2 5.04 16.50 -2.25
C ALA A 2 4.96 17.19 -0.87
N TYR A 3 4.88 16.41 0.20
CA TYR A 3 4.98 16.81 1.59
C TYR A 3 5.59 15.65 2.39
N GLU A 4 6.16 15.93 3.56
CA GLU A 4 6.76 14.90 4.42
C GLU A 4 5.69 13.95 4.98
N ILE A 5 5.99 12.65 4.98
CA ILE A 5 5.15 11.62 5.59
C ILE A 5 5.99 10.88 6.62
N ALA A 6 5.52 10.81 7.87
CA ALA A 6 6.27 10.23 8.98
C ALA A 6 7.72 10.74 9.07
N LYS A 7 7.94 12.04 8.83
CA LYS A 7 9.26 12.72 8.78
C LYS A 7 10.21 12.25 7.66
N HIS A 8 9.69 11.56 6.65
CA HIS A 8 10.43 11.19 5.45
C HIS A 8 10.09 12.18 4.33
N ALA A 9 11.11 12.88 3.80
CA ALA A 9 10.99 13.77 2.65
C ALA A 9 11.00 13.01 1.32
N GLU A 10 11.64 11.84 1.30
CA GLU A 10 11.77 10.93 0.15
C GLU A 10 11.11 9.59 0.45
N GLY A 11 10.79 8.84 -0.61
CA GLY A 11 10.16 7.53 -0.48
C GLY A 11 10.12 6.81 -1.83
N ILE A 12 9.99 5.49 -1.77
CA ILE A 12 9.93 4.62 -2.95
C ILE A 12 8.47 4.34 -3.27
N TYR A 13 8.07 4.55 -4.52
CA TYR A 13 6.75 4.15 -5.01
C TYR A 13 6.84 2.75 -5.62
N ALA A 14 6.13 1.80 -5.01
CA ALA A 14 5.94 0.45 -5.55
C ALA A 14 4.48 0.28 -5.99
N VAL A 15 4.28 -0.09 -7.25
CA VAL A 15 2.96 -0.42 -7.81
C VAL A 15 2.91 -1.93 -8.03
N VAL A 16 1.91 -2.59 -7.46
CA VAL A 16 1.76 -4.05 -7.53
C VAL A 16 0.34 -4.38 -7.95
N ASP A 17 0.19 -5.02 -9.10
CA ASP A 17 -1.09 -5.56 -9.57
C ASP A 17 -1.27 -6.98 -9.04
N VAL A 18 -2.35 -7.20 -8.29
CA VAL A 18 -2.64 -8.50 -7.66
C VAL A 18 -4.03 -8.97 -8.09
N LYS A 19 -4.13 -10.23 -8.51
CA LYS A 19 -5.40 -10.95 -8.67
C LYS A 19 -5.54 -11.91 -7.51
N ALA A 20 -6.37 -11.56 -6.54
CA ALA A 20 -6.58 -12.38 -5.35
C ALA A 20 -7.97 -12.14 -4.76
N GLU A 21 -8.37 -13.01 -3.83
CA GLU A 21 -9.66 -12.93 -3.15
C GLU A 21 -9.71 -11.71 -2.21
N PRO A 22 -10.90 -11.09 -1.98
CA PRO A 22 -11.02 -9.91 -1.12
C PRO A 22 -10.40 -10.09 0.28
N ALA A 23 -10.57 -11.28 0.88
CA ALA A 23 -10.01 -11.61 2.20
C ALA A 23 -8.47 -11.63 2.20
N THR A 24 -7.85 -12.07 1.09
CA THR A 24 -6.39 -12.10 0.98
C THR A 24 -5.80 -10.70 0.78
N VAL A 25 -6.50 -9.82 0.06
CA VAL A 25 -6.07 -8.42 -0.12
C VAL A 25 -6.18 -7.65 1.21
N SER A 26 -7.22 -7.89 2.01
CA SER A 26 -7.33 -7.25 3.34
C SER A 26 -6.23 -7.71 4.30
N GLU A 27 -5.85 -9.00 4.24
CA GLU A 27 -4.76 -9.51 5.07
C GLU A 27 -3.41 -8.94 4.62
N LEU A 28 -3.19 -8.80 3.31
CA LEU A 28 -1.99 -8.15 2.78
C LEU A 28 -1.88 -6.70 3.27
N ASP A 29 -2.96 -5.93 3.21
CA ASP A 29 -2.97 -4.56 3.70
C ASP A 29 -2.68 -4.48 5.21
N ARG A 30 -3.21 -5.40 5.99
CA ARG A 30 -2.92 -5.52 7.43
C ARG A 30 -1.43 -5.76 7.68
N GLN A 31 -0.80 -6.67 6.94
CA GLN A 31 0.62 -6.98 7.08
C GLN A 31 1.51 -5.81 6.66
N LEU A 32 1.16 -5.13 5.56
CA LEU A 32 1.93 -3.98 5.06
C LEU A 32 1.88 -2.79 6.02
N ASN A 33 0.74 -2.55 6.67
CA ASN A 33 0.62 -1.49 7.68
C ASN A 33 1.44 -1.74 8.95
N LEU A 34 1.74 -3.00 9.28
CA LEU A 34 2.57 -3.36 10.43
C LEU A 34 4.06 -3.25 10.14
N ASN A 35 4.45 -3.10 8.87
CA ASN A 35 5.84 -3.05 8.47
C ASN A 35 6.37 -1.61 8.50
N GLU A 36 7.37 -1.34 9.33
CA GLU A 36 7.98 -0.02 9.51
C GLU A 36 8.64 0.53 8.22
N SER A 37 8.99 -0.34 7.27
CA SER A 37 9.52 0.09 5.97
C SER A 37 8.45 0.68 5.04
N VAL A 38 7.16 0.45 5.33
CA VAL A 38 6.04 0.92 4.53
C VAL A 38 5.45 2.17 5.15
N LEU A 39 5.71 3.33 4.53
CA LEU A 39 5.19 4.62 5.00
C LEU A 39 3.68 4.79 4.75
N ARG A 40 3.18 4.23 3.64
CA ARG A 40 1.76 4.30 3.27
C ARG A 40 1.41 3.19 2.27
N THR A 41 0.32 2.48 2.54
CA THR A 41 -0.34 1.56 1.60
C THR A 41 -1.59 2.21 1.02
N LYS A 42 -1.94 1.83 -0.22
CA LYS A 42 -3.20 2.23 -0.87
C LYS A 42 -3.68 1.09 -1.76
N VAL A 43 -4.78 0.47 -1.37
CA VAL A 43 -5.46 -0.56 -2.15
C VAL A 43 -6.54 0.08 -3.02
N MET A 44 -6.47 -0.17 -4.33
CA MET A 44 -7.48 0.25 -5.30
C MET A 44 -7.96 -0.98 -6.06
N ARG A 45 -9.27 -1.12 -6.24
CA ARG A 45 -9.81 -2.16 -7.12
C ARG A 45 -9.70 -1.67 -8.57
N THR A 46 -9.02 -2.46 -9.38
CA THR A 46 -8.77 -2.17 -10.81
C THR A 46 -9.86 -2.72 -11.73
N ASP A 47 -10.73 -3.60 -11.22
CA ASP A 47 -11.87 -4.11 -11.98
C ASP A 47 -12.94 -3.03 -12.20
N LYS A 48 -13.72 -3.17 -13.26
CA LYS A 48 -14.76 -2.22 -13.69
C LYS A 48 -15.87 -2.19 -12.63
N HIS A 49 -15.89 -1.14 -11.82
CA HIS A 49 -16.96 -0.84 -10.88
C HIS A 49 -18.26 -0.42 -11.58
#